data_AF-A0A6C0K1B4-F1
#
_entry.id   AF-A0A6C0K1B4-F1
#
_cell.length_a   1.000
_cell.length_b   1.000
_cell.length_c   1.000
_cell.angle_alpha   90.00
_cell.angle_beta   90.00
_cell.angle_gamma   90.00
#
_symmetry.space_group_name_H-M   'P 1'
#
loop_
_entity.id
_entity.type
_entity.pdbx_description
1 polymer ?
#
loop_
_entity_poly.entity_id
_entity_poly.type
_entity_poly.pdbx_seq_one_letter_code
_entity_poly.pdbx_strand_id
1 'polypeptide(L)'
;MNFEKVVPVNPTTYTFTLAPIHVAYANTLRRLLMTGVETLGFRADMKNGTTTDVVVKENDTPMTNEMLAHRIGLLPIHVDAPLSFQYSNYTFKLNVTANKDSIRDVTCADFVIEEAQGEGKEPRLHDWMDFFPPHPVTRDTYLIATLAPGLGKIELEAVASVGTGRENARFQPTSQCSYTYTLDSDPAARKAYFLAWLRDAKKQDIASLEDAKRQMYEREFNTMEIAKVYLKDAKGEPYSYDFVVESVGPLKVPYMIRRACDVGESMMGKYVNLDTETGMPEGLTVIPSESRVIGFDFILSGHDHTFGNMIQTFLEQNHIDVAEGSDTVPVTYAGYAVPHPLRDELVVRIGIGSKALALKAFAQACKGCVKIFRQLRQQWIKQFPEVAEAAIVANQLGVRANAIAAIAKAESNILGITLNRRAAGIAAQAKAESNALGTLLAEKAAGIAAQGAQAKANSNAVGALLSERAAALGAKPILLAESKPILLAESKPILLAESSAKPSAESSAKPSAESSAKPSAESSAKPSAESSAKPSAESSAESKPRRSLIRKK
;
A
#
# COMPACT_ATOMS: atom_id res chain seq x y z
N MET A 1 29.07 -12.72 -7.94
CA MET A 1 28.00 -11.76 -8.24
C MET A 1 28.56 -10.37 -8.13
N ASN A 2 28.76 -9.70 -9.26
CA ASN A 2 29.32 -8.36 -9.38
C ASN A 2 28.45 -7.55 -10.35
N PHE A 3 28.47 -6.23 -10.17
CA PHE A 3 28.00 -5.28 -11.16
C PHE A 3 29.20 -4.87 -12.00
N GLU A 4 29.17 -5.16 -13.29
CA GLU A 4 30.23 -4.87 -14.23
C GLU A 4 29.76 -3.80 -15.22
N LYS A 5 30.70 -3.05 -15.81
CA LYS A 5 30.41 -2.06 -16.86
C LYS A 5 29.26 -1.10 -16.49
N VAL A 6 29.25 -0.62 -15.26
CA VAL A 6 28.21 0.31 -14.80
C VAL A 6 28.45 1.67 -15.44
N VAL A 7 27.49 2.12 -16.24
CA VAL A 7 27.57 3.36 -17.01
C VAL A 7 26.28 4.17 -16.82
N PRO A 8 26.37 5.44 -16.36
CA PRO A 8 25.26 6.38 -16.43
C PRO A 8 25.12 6.86 -17.89
N VAL A 9 24.03 6.48 -18.55
CA VAL A 9 23.74 6.93 -19.93
C VAL A 9 23.25 8.38 -19.91
N ASN A 10 22.43 8.72 -18.93
CA ASN A 10 21.92 10.06 -18.66
C ASN A 10 21.57 10.17 -17.15
N PRO A 11 21.03 11.30 -16.63
CA PRO A 11 20.71 11.44 -15.21
C PRO A 11 19.71 10.42 -14.65
N THR A 12 18.81 9.88 -15.46
CA THR A 12 17.75 8.94 -15.06
C THR A 12 18.03 7.50 -15.48
N THR A 13 18.95 7.24 -16.40
CA THR A 13 19.20 5.92 -17.01
C THR A 13 20.60 5.39 -16.74
N TYR A 14 20.69 4.16 -16.25
CA TYR A 14 21.94 3.42 -16.07
C TYR A 14 21.89 2.10 -16.83
N THR A 15 23.06 1.69 -17.32
CA THR A 15 23.28 0.35 -17.88
C THR A 15 24.39 -0.36 -17.12
N PHE A 16 24.26 -1.67 -16.92
CA PHE A 16 25.28 -2.50 -16.28
C PHE A 16 25.13 -3.97 -16.65
N THR A 17 26.20 -4.75 -16.51
CA THR A 17 26.16 -6.20 -16.62
C THR A 17 26.15 -6.81 -15.21
N LEU A 18 25.25 -7.75 -14.94
CA LEU A 18 25.14 -8.47 -13.66
C LEU A 18 25.59 -9.93 -13.87
N ALA A 19 26.75 -10.30 -13.30
CA ALA A 19 27.34 -11.62 -13.47
C ALA A 19 28.31 -12.02 -12.34
N PRO A 20 28.61 -13.31 -12.14
CA PRO A 20 27.73 -14.43 -12.47
C PRO A 20 26.56 -14.47 -11.49
N ILE A 21 25.34 -14.70 -11.99
CA ILE A 21 24.14 -14.91 -11.17
C ILE A 21 23.13 -15.77 -11.93
N HIS A 22 22.26 -16.50 -11.23
CA HIS A 22 21.16 -17.23 -11.87
C HIS A 22 20.01 -16.30 -12.29
N VAL A 23 19.28 -16.68 -13.35
CA VAL A 23 18.17 -15.88 -13.93
C VAL A 23 17.10 -15.53 -12.92
N ALA A 24 16.82 -16.44 -11.99
CA ALA A 24 15.81 -16.24 -10.96
C ALA A 24 16.14 -15.02 -10.08
N TYR A 25 17.39 -14.86 -9.65
CA TYR A 25 17.80 -13.75 -8.79
C TYR A 25 17.94 -12.44 -9.57
N ALA A 26 18.41 -12.49 -10.81
CA ALA A 26 18.44 -11.32 -11.71
C ALA A 26 17.01 -10.81 -11.97
N ASN A 27 16.07 -11.71 -12.27
CA ASN A 27 14.67 -11.36 -12.47
C ASN A 27 14.00 -10.88 -11.17
N THR A 28 14.37 -11.42 -10.01
CA THR A 28 13.91 -10.89 -8.72
C THR A 28 14.39 -9.45 -8.51
N LEU A 29 15.66 -9.14 -8.75
CA LEU A 29 16.16 -7.76 -8.66
C LEU A 29 15.38 -6.83 -9.60
N ARG A 30 15.14 -7.25 -10.86
CA ARG A 30 14.31 -6.51 -11.81
C ARG A 30 12.90 -6.23 -11.27
N ARG A 31 12.22 -7.26 -10.74
CA ARG A 31 10.86 -7.14 -10.20
C ARG A 31 10.82 -6.21 -8.98
N LEU A 32 11.79 -6.33 -8.07
CA LEU A 32 11.90 -5.46 -6.90
C LEU A 32 12.16 -4.00 -7.26
N LEU A 33 12.96 -3.73 -8.29
CA LEU A 33 13.14 -2.38 -8.82
C LEU A 33 11.84 -1.76 -9.33
N MET A 34 10.96 -2.55 -9.95
CA MET A 34 9.68 -2.07 -10.48
C MET A 34 8.62 -1.91 -9.39
N THR A 35 8.50 -2.88 -8.49
CA THR A 35 7.32 -2.98 -7.61
C THR A 35 7.64 -3.00 -6.12
N GLY A 36 8.90 -3.16 -5.72
CA GLY A 36 9.31 -3.30 -4.33
C GLY A 36 9.88 -2.03 -3.70
N VAL A 37 10.44 -1.11 -4.49
CA VAL A 37 11.02 0.14 -4.01
C VAL A 37 9.91 1.15 -3.70
N GLU A 38 9.96 1.72 -2.50
CA GLU A 38 8.99 2.70 -2.02
C GLU A 38 9.19 4.08 -2.66
N THR A 39 8.08 4.72 -3.02
CA THR A 39 8.01 6.08 -3.55
C THR A 39 6.94 6.88 -2.82
N LEU A 40 6.95 8.20 -3.05
CA LEU A 40 5.94 9.11 -2.53
C LEU A 40 4.98 9.50 -3.66
N GLY A 41 3.68 9.50 -3.39
CA GLY A 41 2.63 9.87 -4.34
C GLY A 41 1.28 10.07 -3.66
N PHE A 42 0.25 10.44 -4.41
CA PHE A 42 -1.09 10.63 -3.85
C PHE A 42 -1.99 9.44 -4.17
N ARG A 43 -2.67 8.90 -3.15
CA ARG A 43 -3.71 7.87 -3.32
C ARG A 43 -5.02 8.52 -3.71
N ALA A 44 -5.33 8.39 -4.98
CA ALA A 44 -6.55 8.94 -5.58
C ALA A 44 -7.60 7.87 -5.86
N ASP A 45 -7.48 6.69 -5.23
CA ASP A 45 -8.48 5.63 -5.38
C ASP A 45 -9.74 6.04 -4.62
N MET A 46 -10.89 5.99 -5.28
CA MET A 46 -12.18 6.32 -4.66
C MET A 46 -12.56 5.24 -3.65
N LYS A 47 -12.68 5.61 -2.38
CA LYS A 47 -13.26 4.77 -1.33
C LYS A 47 -14.47 5.51 -0.74
N ASN A 48 -15.65 4.92 -0.90
CA ASN A 48 -16.90 5.45 -0.32
C ASN A 48 -17.28 6.87 -0.77
N GLY A 49 -17.03 7.24 -2.04
CA GLY A 49 -17.46 8.53 -2.60
C GLY A 49 -16.49 9.70 -2.38
N THR A 50 -15.35 9.48 -1.72
CA THR A 50 -14.23 10.42 -1.65
C THR A 50 -12.92 9.69 -1.99
N THR A 51 -11.86 10.42 -2.35
CA THR A 51 -10.53 9.80 -2.47
C THR A 51 -9.81 9.86 -1.12
N THR A 52 -8.85 8.97 -0.88
CA THR A 52 -8.16 8.90 0.41
C THR A 52 -7.22 10.08 0.65
N ASP A 53 -6.49 10.51 -0.39
CA ASP A 53 -5.42 11.50 -0.23
C ASP A 53 -5.73 12.83 -0.92
N VAL A 54 -6.68 12.88 -1.86
CA VAL A 54 -7.00 14.08 -2.67
C VAL A 54 -8.44 14.54 -2.41
N VAL A 55 -8.59 15.71 -1.82
CA VAL A 55 -9.89 16.32 -1.53
C VAL A 55 -10.14 17.44 -2.53
N VAL A 56 -11.04 17.21 -3.48
CA VAL A 56 -11.48 18.22 -4.46
C VAL A 56 -12.62 19.02 -3.84
N LYS A 57 -12.42 20.32 -3.66
CA LYS A 57 -13.43 21.26 -3.13
C LYS A 57 -14.23 21.90 -4.25
N GLU A 58 -13.55 22.27 -5.35
CA GLU A 58 -14.16 22.93 -6.51
C GLU A 58 -13.46 22.48 -7.79
N ASN A 59 -14.22 22.20 -8.85
CA ASN A 59 -13.70 21.74 -10.13
C ASN A 59 -14.67 22.13 -11.25
N ASP A 60 -14.40 23.25 -11.92
CA ASP A 60 -15.16 23.71 -13.08
C ASP A 60 -14.55 23.25 -14.42
N THR A 61 -13.64 22.27 -14.39
CA THR A 61 -13.09 21.71 -15.61
C THR A 61 -14.09 20.74 -16.25
N PRO A 62 -13.92 20.40 -17.54
CA PRO A 62 -14.72 19.35 -18.18
C PRO A 62 -14.49 17.94 -17.62
N MET A 63 -13.45 17.74 -16.78
CA MET A 63 -13.10 16.43 -16.21
C MET A 63 -13.89 16.18 -14.93
N THR A 64 -14.28 14.92 -14.69
CA THR A 64 -14.88 14.54 -13.41
C THR A 64 -13.85 14.64 -12.28
N ASN A 65 -14.32 14.70 -11.03
CA ASN A 65 -13.44 14.76 -9.86
C ASN A 65 -12.54 13.52 -9.77
N GLU A 66 -13.02 12.34 -10.18
CA GLU A 66 -12.24 11.11 -10.22
C GLU A 66 -11.13 11.19 -11.26
N MET A 67 -11.41 11.75 -12.45
CA MET A 67 -10.40 11.95 -13.48
C MET A 67 -9.32 12.93 -13.03
N LEU A 68 -9.74 14.05 -12.42
CA LEU A 68 -8.82 15.04 -11.88
C LEU A 68 -7.93 14.43 -10.78
N ALA A 69 -8.55 13.78 -9.80
CA ALA A 69 -7.81 13.14 -8.72
C ALA A 69 -6.88 12.04 -9.24
N HIS A 70 -7.30 11.24 -10.23
CA HIS A 70 -6.44 10.24 -10.87
C HIS A 70 -5.20 10.88 -11.51
N ARG A 71 -5.35 12.02 -12.20
CA ARG A 71 -4.22 12.77 -12.76
C ARG A 71 -3.28 13.28 -11.66
N ILE A 72 -3.82 13.84 -10.58
CA ILE A 72 -3.02 14.25 -9.41
C ILE A 72 -2.27 13.06 -8.83
N GLY A 73 -2.93 11.91 -8.71
CA GLY A 73 -2.36 10.68 -8.19
C GLY A 73 -1.18 10.12 -8.98
N LEU A 74 -1.05 10.48 -10.25
CA LEU A 74 0.04 10.06 -11.13
C LEU A 74 1.21 11.05 -11.16
N LEU A 75 1.11 12.20 -10.49
CA LEU A 75 2.20 13.17 -10.43
C LEU A 75 3.37 12.61 -9.62
N PRO A 76 4.58 12.54 -10.19
CA PRO A 76 5.75 12.09 -9.45
C PRO A 76 6.20 13.16 -8.46
N ILE A 77 6.19 12.84 -7.17
CA ILE A 77 6.68 13.76 -6.13
C ILE A 77 8.18 13.51 -5.91
N HIS A 78 9.01 14.51 -6.16
CA HIS A 78 10.46 14.41 -6.03
C HIS A 78 10.89 14.44 -4.56
N VAL A 79 11.24 13.27 -4.03
CA VAL A 79 11.85 13.10 -2.70
C VAL A 79 12.93 12.03 -2.80
N ASP A 80 14.18 12.42 -2.55
CA ASP A 80 15.35 11.53 -2.66
C ASP A 80 15.29 10.32 -1.70
N ALA A 81 14.67 10.48 -0.53
CA ALA A 81 14.59 9.47 0.52
C ALA A 81 13.17 9.36 1.12
N PRO A 82 12.23 8.67 0.44
CA PRO A 82 10.82 8.63 0.83
C PRO A 82 10.57 8.08 2.24
N LEU A 83 11.39 7.13 2.70
CA LEU A 83 11.21 6.46 3.99
C LEU A 83 11.57 7.32 5.20
N SER A 84 12.44 8.31 5.04
CA SER A 84 12.82 9.24 6.10
C SER A 84 12.06 10.57 6.04
N PHE A 85 11.32 10.80 4.96
CA PHE A 85 10.58 12.02 4.74
C PHE A 85 9.27 12.02 5.55
N GLN A 86 9.04 13.06 6.35
CA GLN A 86 7.86 13.18 7.21
C GLN A 86 6.65 13.71 6.43
N TYR A 87 6.20 12.95 5.44
CA TYR A 87 5.15 13.35 4.51
C TYR A 87 3.82 13.74 5.17
N SER A 88 3.52 13.20 6.36
CA SER A 88 2.29 13.51 7.11
C SER A 88 2.16 14.97 7.52
N ASN A 89 3.27 15.71 7.55
CA ASN A 89 3.27 17.13 7.93
C ASN A 89 3.02 18.04 6.72
N TYR A 90 3.02 17.50 5.49
CA TYR A 90 2.96 18.27 4.25
C TYR A 90 1.56 18.21 3.62
N THR A 91 1.05 19.37 3.22
CA THR A 91 -0.20 19.51 2.48
C THR A 91 0.07 20.25 1.17
N PHE A 92 -0.41 19.69 0.06
CA PHE A 92 -0.30 20.25 -1.28
C PHE A 92 -1.64 20.87 -1.64
N LYS A 93 -1.67 22.20 -1.78
CA LYS A 93 -2.88 22.97 -2.08
C LYS A 93 -2.81 23.51 -3.50
N LEU A 94 -3.89 23.36 -4.24
CA LEU A 94 -4.05 23.97 -5.56
C LEU A 94 -5.33 24.81 -5.51
N ASN A 95 -5.19 26.12 -5.68
CA ASN A 95 -6.31 27.06 -5.72
C ASN A 95 -6.09 28.05 -6.87
N VAL A 96 -6.75 27.76 -7.99
CA VAL A 96 -6.47 28.41 -9.28
C VAL A 96 -7.77 28.83 -9.94
N THR A 97 -7.88 30.11 -10.29
CA THR A 97 -8.98 30.69 -11.05
C THR A 97 -8.63 30.90 -12.52
N ALA A 98 -9.62 30.77 -13.40
CA ALA A 98 -9.49 31.03 -14.81
C ALA A 98 -9.09 32.47 -15.10
N ASN A 99 -8.45 32.68 -16.26
CA ASN A 99 -8.25 34.02 -16.80
C ASN A 99 -9.56 34.51 -17.44
N LYS A 100 -9.78 35.82 -17.47
CA LYS A 100 -11.00 36.41 -18.03
C LYS A 100 -11.15 36.15 -19.53
N ASP A 101 -10.09 36.39 -20.28
CA ASP A 101 -10.13 36.45 -21.76
C ASP A 101 -9.17 35.45 -22.43
N SER A 102 -8.55 34.55 -21.67
CA SER A 102 -7.62 33.54 -22.21
C SER A 102 -7.77 32.21 -21.51
N ILE A 103 -7.36 31.15 -22.19
CA ILE A 103 -7.26 29.83 -21.59
C ILE A 103 -6.13 29.85 -20.55
N ARG A 104 -6.36 29.24 -19.39
CA ARG A 104 -5.33 29.06 -18.35
C ARG A 104 -4.99 27.59 -18.20
N ASP A 105 -3.75 27.25 -18.50
CA ASP A 105 -3.19 25.96 -18.15
C ASP A 105 -2.81 25.95 -16.67
N VAL A 106 -3.26 24.92 -15.96
CA VAL A 106 -2.97 24.67 -14.56
C VAL A 106 -1.91 23.58 -14.49
N THR A 107 -0.78 23.88 -13.87
CA THR A 107 0.40 23.01 -13.84
C THR A 107 0.83 22.72 -12.41
N CYS A 108 1.83 21.86 -12.21
CA CYS A 108 2.36 21.63 -10.86
C CYS A 108 3.03 22.88 -10.24
N ALA A 109 3.41 23.87 -11.05
CA ALA A 109 3.94 25.14 -10.55
C ALA A 109 2.89 25.99 -9.81
N ASP A 110 1.60 25.69 -9.98
CA ASP A 110 0.51 26.36 -9.26
C ASP A 110 0.28 25.76 -7.85
N PHE A 111 1.00 24.70 -7.44
CA PHE A 111 0.88 24.15 -6.09
C PHE A 111 1.49 25.08 -5.04
N VAL A 112 0.78 25.23 -3.93
CA VAL A 112 1.28 25.80 -2.68
C VAL A 112 1.50 24.65 -1.70
N ILE A 113 2.71 24.52 -1.18
CA ILE A 113 3.12 23.40 -0.32
C ILE A 113 3.36 23.93 1.09
N GLU A 114 2.59 23.41 2.03
CA GLU A 114 2.61 23.80 3.44
C GLU A 114 3.11 22.66 4.31
N GLU A 115 4.04 22.95 5.22
CA GLU A 115 4.50 22.04 6.27
C GLU A 115 4.04 22.51 7.65
N ALA A 116 3.29 21.67 8.35
CA ALA A 116 2.84 21.93 9.72
C ALA A 116 4.01 21.98 10.71
N GLN A 117 4.07 23.03 11.53
CA GLN A 117 5.16 23.27 12.52
C GLN A 117 4.74 22.98 13.98
N GLY A 118 3.58 22.37 14.18
CA GLY A 118 2.95 22.12 15.49
C GLY A 118 1.82 23.10 15.82
N GLU A 119 1.11 22.85 16.93
CA GLU A 119 -0.08 23.64 17.31
C GLU A 119 0.23 25.13 17.49
N GLY A 120 -0.62 25.98 16.88
CA GLY A 120 -0.57 27.44 17.02
C GLY A 120 0.53 28.15 16.23
N LYS A 121 1.32 27.43 15.43
CA LYS A 121 2.31 28.03 14.53
C LYS A 121 1.81 28.04 13.09
N GLU A 122 2.10 29.13 12.39
CA GLU A 122 1.87 29.24 10.95
C GLU A 122 2.63 28.13 10.20
N PRO A 123 2.02 27.55 9.14
CA PRO A 123 2.67 26.54 8.34
C PRO A 123 3.87 27.14 7.61
N ARG A 124 4.94 26.35 7.47
CA ARG A 124 6.09 26.74 6.66
C ARG A 124 5.76 26.48 5.20
N LEU A 125 5.91 27.50 4.36
CA LEU A 125 5.78 27.35 2.91
C LEU A 125 7.08 26.81 2.31
N HIS A 126 6.93 25.89 1.35
CA HIS A 126 8.03 25.33 0.56
C HIS A 126 7.86 25.71 -0.91
N ASP A 127 8.98 25.76 -1.63
CA ASP A 127 8.97 25.99 -3.06
C ASP A 127 8.45 24.73 -3.79
N TRP A 128 7.54 24.90 -4.74
CA TRP A 128 7.03 23.80 -5.55
C TRP A 128 8.14 23.12 -6.36
N MET A 129 9.23 23.85 -6.70
CA MET A 129 10.35 23.32 -7.46
C MET A 129 11.07 22.18 -6.75
N ASP A 130 11.02 22.13 -5.41
CA ASP A 130 11.63 21.07 -4.62
C ASP A 130 10.90 19.73 -4.82
N PHE A 131 9.61 19.76 -5.16
CA PHE A 131 8.75 18.59 -5.28
C PHE A 131 8.36 18.26 -6.74
N PHE A 132 8.28 19.27 -7.59
CA PHE A 132 7.90 19.16 -9.00
C PHE A 132 8.90 19.92 -9.88
N PRO A 133 10.15 19.45 -10.00
CA PRO A 133 11.16 20.17 -10.77
C PRO A 133 10.75 20.27 -12.24
N PRO A 134 10.99 21.42 -12.88
CA PRO A 134 10.63 21.62 -14.27
C PRO A 134 11.47 20.73 -15.19
N HIS A 135 10.87 20.27 -16.28
CA HIS A 135 11.56 19.42 -17.24
C HIS A 135 12.74 20.19 -17.88
N PRO A 136 13.95 19.59 -18.01
CA PRO A 136 15.15 20.32 -18.41
C PRO A 136 15.07 21.02 -19.78
N VAL A 137 14.25 20.48 -20.69
CA VAL A 137 14.11 20.99 -22.06
C VAL A 137 13.02 22.05 -22.18
N THR A 138 11.82 21.78 -21.65
CA THR A 138 10.65 22.67 -21.81
C THR A 138 10.65 23.78 -20.75
N ARG A 139 11.34 23.58 -19.62
CA ARG A 139 11.31 24.45 -18.43
C ARG A 139 9.93 24.56 -17.77
N ASP A 140 9.01 23.67 -18.13
CA ASP A 140 7.66 23.58 -17.60
C ASP A 140 7.48 22.35 -16.71
N THR A 141 6.42 22.37 -15.90
CA THR A 141 5.98 21.23 -15.09
C THR A 141 4.79 20.51 -15.73
N TYR A 142 4.31 19.42 -15.11
CA TYR A 142 3.22 18.63 -15.66
C TYR A 142 1.92 19.45 -15.73
N LEU A 143 1.25 19.38 -16.88
CA LEU A 143 -0.09 19.93 -17.07
C LEU A 143 -1.11 19.09 -16.31
N ILE A 144 -1.83 19.72 -15.39
CA ILE A 144 -2.88 19.08 -14.59
C ILE A 144 -4.22 19.19 -15.30
N ALA A 145 -4.61 20.41 -15.66
CA ALA A 145 -5.89 20.73 -16.27
C ALA A 145 -5.81 22.04 -17.04
N THR A 146 -6.83 22.32 -17.83
CA THR A 146 -6.96 23.58 -18.57
C THR A 146 -8.31 24.19 -18.26
N LEU A 147 -8.31 25.46 -17.83
CA LEU A 147 -9.50 26.25 -17.57
C LEU A 147 -9.83 27.13 -18.78
N ALA A 148 -11.10 27.07 -19.21
CA ALA A 148 -11.62 27.97 -20.24
C ALA A 148 -11.68 29.43 -19.71
N PRO A 149 -11.65 30.43 -20.60
CA PRO A 149 -11.80 31.83 -20.19
C PRO A 149 -13.10 32.04 -19.42
N GLY A 150 -13.05 32.80 -18.32
CA GLY A 150 -14.22 33.13 -17.52
C GLY A 150 -13.95 33.07 -16.03
N LEU A 151 -14.86 32.42 -15.29
CA LEU A 151 -14.85 32.37 -13.82
C LEU A 151 -14.56 30.97 -13.26
N GLY A 152 -14.24 29.99 -14.12
CA GLY A 152 -14.01 28.62 -13.68
C GLY A 152 -12.85 28.52 -12.69
N LYS A 153 -12.93 27.58 -11.75
CA LYS A 153 -11.96 27.41 -10.68
C LYS A 153 -11.62 25.94 -10.45
N ILE A 154 -10.39 25.71 -9.97
CA ILE A 154 -9.95 24.44 -9.39
C ILE A 154 -9.50 24.74 -7.97
N GLU A 155 -10.09 24.04 -7.01
CA GLU A 155 -9.64 24.03 -5.62
C GLU A 155 -9.54 22.59 -5.11
N LEU A 156 -8.33 22.18 -4.73
CA LEU A 156 -8.10 20.88 -4.10
C LEU A 156 -6.97 20.93 -3.07
N GLU A 157 -7.00 19.97 -2.16
CA GLU A 157 -5.95 19.71 -1.18
C GLU A 157 -5.54 18.23 -1.27
N ALA A 158 -4.25 17.96 -1.20
CA ALA A 158 -3.71 16.61 -1.26
C ALA A 158 -2.65 16.36 -0.18
N VAL A 159 -2.64 15.15 0.38
CA VAL A 159 -1.65 14.69 1.35
C VAL A 159 -0.89 13.51 0.76
N ALA A 160 0.44 13.58 0.72
CA ALA A 160 1.23 12.53 0.12
C ALA A 160 1.25 11.26 0.99
N SER A 161 1.40 10.10 0.37
CA SER A 161 1.53 8.79 1.01
C SER A 161 2.73 8.04 0.44
N VAL A 162 3.36 7.21 1.28
CA VAL A 162 4.34 6.23 0.80
C VAL A 162 3.61 5.00 0.27
N GLY A 163 4.06 4.49 -0.87
CA GLY A 163 3.52 3.31 -1.52
C GLY A 163 4.57 2.58 -2.34
N THR A 164 4.17 1.43 -2.91
CA THR A 164 5.04 0.62 -3.78
C THR A 164 4.33 0.30 -5.08
N GLY A 165 5.09 0.06 -6.16
CA GLY A 165 4.52 -0.33 -7.45
C GLY A 165 3.69 -1.62 -7.41
N ARG A 166 3.87 -2.48 -6.39
CA ARG A 166 3.02 -3.67 -6.17
C ARG A 166 1.58 -3.29 -5.83
N GLU A 167 1.40 -2.19 -5.13
CA GLU A 167 0.10 -1.70 -4.72
C GLU A 167 -0.62 -0.99 -5.86
N ASN A 168 0.07 -0.08 -6.55
CA ASN A 168 -0.47 0.65 -7.68
C ASN A 168 0.67 1.19 -8.56
N ALA A 169 0.48 1.19 -9.88
CA ALA A 169 1.47 1.65 -10.85
C ALA A 169 1.91 3.11 -10.64
N ARG A 170 1.10 3.95 -9.99
CA ARG A 170 1.49 5.32 -9.61
C ARG A 170 2.73 5.41 -8.73
N PHE A 171 3.02 4.34 -7.97
CA PHE A 171 4.17 4.25 -7.09
C PHE A 171 5.35 3.52 -7.73
N GLN A 172 5.28 3.18 -9.01
CA GLN A 172 6.39 2.54 -9.73
C GLN A 172 7.50 3.57 -9.98
N PRO A 173 8.73 3.36 -9.47
CA PRO A 173 9.82 4.32 -9.62
C PRO A 173 10.54 4.23 -10.97
N THR A 174 10.29 3.18 -11.77
CA THR A 174 11.00 2.92 -13.02
C THR A 174 10.13 3.19 -14.26
N SER A 175 10.67 3.93 -15.23
CA SER A 175 10.14 3.99 -16.59
C SER A 175 10.52 2.72 -17.37
N GLN A 176 11.77 2.27 -17.21
CA GLN A 176 12.30 1.05 -17.82
C GLN A 176 13.09 0.25 -16.79
N CYS A 177 12.84 -1.05 -16.72
CA CYS A 177 13.69 -1.99 -16.00
C CYS A 177 13.66 -3.31 -16.75
N SER A 178 14.68 -3.51 -17.59
CA SER A 178 14.79 -4.65 -18.49
C SER A 178 16.20 -5.19 -18.50
N TYR A 179 16.35 -6.45 -18.84
CA TYR A 179 17.66 -7.03 -19.10
C TYR A 179 17.60 -7.97 -20.29
N THR A 180 18.73 -8.15 -20.96
CA THR A 180 18.94 -9.19 -21.96
C THR A 180 20.01 -10.15 -21.47
N TYR A 181 20.08 -11.35 -22.04
CA TYR A 181 21.19 -12.25 -21.77
C TYR A 181 22.44 -11.71 -22.46
N THR A 182 23.57 -11.67 -21.76
CA THR A 182 24.82 -11.15 -22.34
C THR A 182 25.23 -12.04 -23.49
N LEU A 183 25.38 -11.45 -24.69
CA LEU A 183 25.72 -12.19 -25.90
C LEU A 183 27.12 -12.82 -25.77
N ASP A 184 27.25 -14.06 -26.22
CA ASP A 184 28.57 -14.66 -26.36
C ASP A 184 29.27 -13.99 -27.55
N SER A 185 30.47 -13.47 -27.32
CA SER A 185 31.26 -12.79 -28.34
C SER A 185 32.19 -13.74 -29.11
N ASP A 186 32.30 -15.01 -28.68
CA ASP A 186 33.11 -16.01 -29.37
C ASP A 186 32.62 -16.25 -30.81
N PRO A 187 33.45 -15.95 -31.84
CA PRO A 187 33.09 -16.21 -33.23
C PRO A 187 32.81 -17.68 -33.50
N ALA A 188 33.45 -18.62 -32.80
CA ALA A 188 33.25 -20.04 -33.01
C ALA A 188 31.86 -20.48 -32.51
N ALA A 189 31.47 -20.08 -31.28
CA ALA A 189 30.13 -20.31 -30.75
C ALA A 189 29.03 -19.73 -31.65
N ARG A 190 29.19 -18.48 -32.10
CA ARG A 190 28.24 -17.83 -33.04
C ARG A 190 28.12 -18.57 -34.35
N LYS A 191 29.25 -18.96 -34.94
CA LYS A 191 29.28 -19.70 -36.20
C LYS A 191 28.63 -21.08 -36.04
N ALA A 192 28.91 -21.79 -34.95
CA ALA A 192 28.31 -23.09 -34.68
C ALA A 192 26.78 -22.99 -34.59
N TYR A 193 26.28 -21.99 -33.86
CA TYR A 193 24.84 -21.77 -33.74
C TYR A 193 24.20 -21.34 -35.07
N PHE A 194 24.85 -20.46 -35.83
CA PHE A 194 24.40 -20.06 -37.17
C PHE A 194 24.24 -21.27 -38.10
N LEU A 195 25.23 -22.18 -38.12
CA LEU A 195 25.17 -23.40 -38.95
C LEU A 195 24.04 -24.33 -38.51
N ALA A 196 23.81 -24.49 -37.20
CA ALA A 196 22.70 -25.26 -36.67
C ALA A 196 21.35 -24.63 -37.06
N TRP A 197 21.18 -23.33 -36.86
CA TRP A 197 19.97 -22.59 -37.26
C TRP A 197 19.70 -22.69 -38.77
N LEU A 198 20.73 -22.56 -39.60
CA LEU A 198 20.60 -22.68 -41.05
C LEU A 198 20.08 -24.07 -41.46
N ARG A 199 20.61 -25.12 -40.84
CA ARG A 199 20.15 -26.50 -41.06
C ARG A 199 18.74 -26.72 -40.55
N ASP A 200 18.43 -26.28 -39.34
CA ASP A 200 17.21 -26.65 -38.65
C ASP A 200 16.01 -25.79 -39.06
N ALA A 201 16.21 -24.48 -39.14
CA ALA A 201 15.15 -23.52 -39.47
C ALA A 201 15.03 -23.26 -40.97
N LYS A 202 16.16 -23.18 -41.70
CA LYS A 202 16.16 -22.89 -43.15
C LYS A 202 16.24 -24.13 -44.02
N LYS A 203 16.58 -25.29 -43.46
CA LYS A 203 16.79 -26.55 -44.21
C LYS A 203 17.83 -26.39 -45.33
N GLN A 204 18.85 -25.57 -45.08
CA GLN A 204 19.95 -25.30 -46.01
C GLN A 204 21.28 -25.74 -45.38
N ASP A 205 22.24 -26.10 -46.22
CA ASP A 205 23.63 -26.29 -45.79
C ASP A 205 24.49 -25.12 -46.31
N ILE A 206 25.47 -24.68 -45.53
CA ILE A 206 26.31 -23.56 -45.91
C ILE A 206 27.12 -23.86 -47.18
N ALA A 207 27.48 -25.13 -47.40
CA ALA A 207 28.23 -25.57 -48.57
C ALA A 207 27.42 -25.47 -49.88
N SER A 208 26.09 -25.48 -49.81
CA SER A 208 25.21 -25.41 -50.98
C SER A 208 24.69 -24.00 -51.29
N LEU A 209 25.11 -22.98 -50.51
CA LEU A 209 24.62 -21.62 -50.66
C LEU A 209 25.53 -20.76 -51.53
N GLU A 210 24.92 -20.04 -52.47
CA GLU A 210 25.54 -18.91 -53.16
C GLU A 210 25.81 -17.75 -52.17
N ASP A 211 26.84 -16.96 -52.44
CA ASP A 211 27.27 -15.86 -51.56
C ASP A 211 26.16 -14.86 -51.24
N ALA A 212 25.32 -14.51 -52.22
CA ALA A 212 24.21 -13.57 -52.01
C ALA A 212 23.18 -14.11 -51.02
N LYS A 213 22.82 -15.40 -51.12
CA LYS A 213 21.89 -16.06 -50.19
C LYS A 213 22.51 -16.23 -48.82
N ARG A 214 23.80 -16.55 -48.76
CA ARG A 214 24.54 -16.62 -47.50
C ARG A 214 24.52 -15.29 -46.76
N GLN A 215 24.82 -14.17 -47.42
CA GLN A 215 24.77 -12.85 -46.81
C GLN A 215 23.37 -12.44 -46.36
N MET A 216 22.32 -12.88 -47.07
CA MET A 216 20.94 -12.67 -46.66
C MET A 216 20.64 -13.41 -45.34
N TYR A 217 21.03 -14.68 -45.24
CA TYR A 217 20.84 -15.46 -44.02
C TYR A 217 21.71 -14.97 -42.86
N GLU A 218 22.93 -14.52 -43.11
CA GLU A 218 23.77 -13.89 -42.08
C GLU A 218 23.13 -12.60 -41.55
N ARG A 219 22.52 -11.78 -42.43
CA ARG A 219 21.76 -10.59 -42.00
C ARG A 219 20.54 -10.96 -41.15
N GLU A 220 19.77 -11.94 -41.60
CA GLU A 220 18.60 -12.44 -40.85
C GLU A 220 19.02 -12.96 -39.47
N PHE A 221 20.09 -13.77 -39.43
CA PHE A 221 20.66 -14.31 -38.21
C PHE A 221 21.08 -13.20 -37.22
N ASN A 222 21.79 -12.19 -37.72
CA ASN A 222 22.28 -11.06 -36.93
C ASN A 222 21.16 -10.14 -36.42
N THR A 223 19.91 -10.34 -36.84
CA THR A 223 18.79 -9.53 -36.36
C THR A 223 18.18 -10.11 -35.09
N MET A 224 17.72 -11.37 -35.11
CA MET A 224 16.95 -11.96 -34.00
C MET A 224 17.59 -13.22 -33.41
N GLU A 225 18.27 -14.03 -34.23
CA GLU A 225 18.78 -15.33 -33.79
C GLU A 225 20.06 -15.21 -32.99
N ILE A 226 20.85 -14.16 -33.25
CA ILE A 226 22.04 -13.85 -32.46
C ILE A 226 21.73 -13.68 -30.98
N ALA A 227 20.52 -13.24 -30.61
CA ALA A 227 20.09 -13.11 -29.22
C ALA A 227 19.97 -14.46 -28.47
N LYS A 228 19.95 -15.59 -29.19
CA LYS A 228 19.98 -16.94 -28.61
C LYS A 228 21.40 -17.46 -28.37
N VAL A 229 22.42 -16.71 -28.80
CA VAL A 229 23.84 -16.99 -28.57
C VAL A 229 24.34 -16.11 -27.43
N TYR A 230 24.19 -16.62 -26.21
CA TYR A 230 24.52 -15.94 -24.97
C TYR A 230 25.44 -16.78 -24.08
N LEU A 231 26.10 -16.12 -23.12
CA LEU A 231 26.99 -16.76 -22.17
C LEU A 231 26.25 -17.77 -21.29
N LYS A 232 26.75 -19.01 -21.27
CA LYS A 232 26.20 -20.14 -20.53
C LYS A 232 27.23 -20.74 -19.59
N ASP A 233 26.78 -21.27 -18.46
CA ASP A 233 27.62 -22.00 -17.52
C ASP A 233 27.87 -23.45 -17.97
N ALA A 234 28.54 -24.23 -17.14
CA ALA A 234 28.83 -25.65 -17.42
C ALA A 234 27.58 -26.53 -17.53
N LYS A 235 26.43 -26.09 -17.00
CA LYS A 235 25.13 -26.77 -17.09
C LYS A 235 24.30 -26.30 -18.29
N GLY A 236 24.81 -25.34 -19.07
CA GLY A 236 24.09 -24.75 -20.20
C GLY A 236 23.12 -23.64 -19.83
N GLU A 237 23.12 -23.19 -18.58
CA GLU A 237 22.23 -22.14 -18.06
C GLU A 237 22.85 -20.75 -18.24
N PRO A 238 22.05 -19.70 -18.54
CA PRO A 238 22.57 -18.34 -18.61
C PRO A 238 23.06 -17.86 -17.24
N TYR A 239 24.18 -17.12 -17.20
CA TYR A 239 24.73 -16.59 -15.94
C TYR A 239 25.04 -15.09 -15.95
N SER A 240 24.89 -14.40 -17.10
CA SER A 240 25.27 -13.00 -17.29
C SER A 240 24.15 -12.23 -17.98
N TYR A 241 23.82 -11.05 -17.44
CA TYR A 241 22.67 -10.25 -17.89
C TYR A 241 23.03 -8.77 -18.04
N ASP A 242 22.69 -8.18 -19.17
CA ASP A 242 22.89 -6.76 -19.45
C ASP A 242 21.60 -5.99 -19.12
N PHE A 243 21.64 -5.20 -18.06
CA PHE A 243 20.52 -4.41 -17.54
C PHE A 243 20.49 -3.00 -18.12
N VAL A 244 19.26 -2.51 -18.29
CA VAL A 244 18.92 -1.10 -18.48
C VAL A 244 17.88 -0.72 -17.44
N VAL A 245 18.20 0.27 -16.61
CA VAL A 245 17.31 0.78 -15.56
C VAL A 245 17.16 2.28 -15.74
N GLU A 246 15.92 2.73 -15.90
CA GLU A 246 15.54 4.13 -16.06
C GLU A 246 14.51 4.51 -14.99
N SER A 247 14.81 5.58 -14.25
CA SER A 247 13.91 6.18 -13.27
C SER A 247 12.84 7.05 -13.94
N VAL A 248 11.66 7.15 -13.31
CA VAL A 248 10.62 8.14 -13.68
C VAL A 248 11.00 9.58 -13.27
N GLY A 249 12.09 9.76 -12.50
CA GLY A 249 12.62 11.07 -12.11
C GLY A 249 12.94 11.21 -10.61
N PRO A 250 11.98 10.98 -9.70
CA PRO A 250 12.13 11.26 -8.26
C PRO A 250 13.29 10.56 -7.58
N LEU A 251 13.54 9.29 -7.94
CA LEU A 251 14.56 8.48 -7.29
C LEU A 251 15.74 8.26 -8.23
N LYS A 252 16.95 8.38 -7.68
CA LYS A 252 18.18 8.07 -8.42
C LYS A 252 18.35 6.55 -8.55
N VAL A 253 18.78 6.08 -9.71
CA VAL A 253 18.99 4.64 -9.97
C VAL A 253 19.93 3.98 -8.95
N PRO A 254 21.06 4.61 -8.53
CA PRO A 254 21.89 4.05 -7.47
C PRO A 254 21.16 3.80 -6.15
N TYR A 255 20.25 4.69 -5.74
CA TYR A 255 19.41 4.48 -4.57
C TYR A 255 18.44 3.32 -4.79
N MET A 256 17.77 3.27 -5.95
CA MET A 256 16.77 2.25 -6.26
C MET A 256 17.36 0.84 -6.24
N ILE A 257 18.55 0.61 -6.83
CA ILE A 257 19.20 -0.71 -6.84
C ILE A 257 19.60 -1.14 -5.43
N ARG A 258 20.16 -0.22 -4.64
CA ARG A 258 20.48 -0.46 -3.23
C ARG A 258 19.23 -0.81 -2.43
N ARG A 259 18.15 -0.03 -2.59
CA ARG A 259 16.87 -0.25 -1.89
C ARG A 259 16.20 -1.55 -2.32
N ALA A 260 16.23 -1.91 -3.60
CA ALA A 260 15.71 -3.19 -4.09
C ALA A 260 16.45 -4.37 -3.44
N CYS A 261 17.76 -4.25 -3.19
CA CYS A 261 18.49 -5.28 -2.44
C CYS A 261 18.07 -5.33 -0.97
N ASP A 262 17.85 -4.18 -0.31
CA ASP A 262 17.33 -4.11 1.06
C ASP A 262 15.95 -4.81 1.16
N VAL A 263 15.05 -4.54 0.20
CA VAL A 263 13.72 -5.17 0.12
C VAL A 263 13.86 -6.69 -0.10
N GLY A 264 14.77 -7.13 -0.96
CA GLY A 264 15.06 -8.55 -1.19
C GLY A 264 15.54 -9.26 0.09
N GLU A 265 16.42 -8.62 0.86
CA GLU A 265 16.87 -9.13 2.17
C GLU A 265 15.73 -9.18 3.17
N SER A 266 14.95 -8.11 3.32
CA SER A 266 13.83 -8.05 4.27
C SER A 266 12.72 -9.05 3.95
N MET A 267 12.46 -9.30 2.66
CA MET A 267 11.46 -10.26 2.19
C MET A 267 11.77 -11.69 2.67
N MET A 268 13.04 -12.11 2.61
CA MET A 268 13.48 -13.44 3.06
C MET A 268 13.85 -13.46 4.55
N GLY A 269 14.27 -12.32 5.10
CA GLY A 269 14.70 -12.15 6.49
C GLY A 269 13.64 -12.54 7.52
N LYS A 270 12.35 -12.45 7.17
CA LYS A 270 11.23 -12.84 8.04
C LYS A 270 11.21 -14.33 8.38
N TYR A 271 11.89 -15.17 7.60
CA TYR A 271 11.79 -16.63 7.68
C TYR A 271 13.10 -17.33 8.01
N VAL A 272 14.16 -16.57 8.29
CA VAL A 272 15.50 -17.14 8.53
C VAL A 272 15.60 -17.89 9.86
N ASN A 273 14.75 -17.62 10.85
CA ASN A 273 14.82 -18.27 12.17
C ASN A 273 13.69 -19.27 12.43
N LEU A 274 12.98 -19.72 11.39
CA LEU A 274 11.87 -20.67 11.50
C LEU A 274 12.26 -22.01 12.14
N ASP A 275 13.55 -22.36 12.12
CA ASP A 275 14.07 -23.58 12.73
C ASP A 275 14.29 -23.47 14.24
N THR A 276 14.32 -22.25 14.78
CA THR A 276 14.66 -21.97 16.18
C THR A 276 13.54 -21.27 16.96
N GLU A 277 12.64 -20.54 16.29
CA GLU A 277 11.56 -19.81 16.95
C GLU A 277 10.37 -20.74 17.29
N THR A 278 9.82 -20.59 18.49
CA THR A 278 8.70 -21.40 18.99
C THR A 278 7.33 -20.99 18.43
N GLY A 279 7.27 -19.98 17.56
CA GLY A 279 6.05 -19.46 16.95
C GLY A 279 6.19 -19.32 15.44
N MET A 280 5.08 -19.49 14.71
CA MET A 280 5.05 -19.22 13.26
C MET A 280 4.85 -17.72 13.03
N PRO A 281 5.62 -17.10 12.10
CA PRO A 281 5.35 -15.75 11.65
C PRO A 281 3.93 -15.59 11.13
N GLU A 282 3.37 -14.40 11.31
CA GLU A 282 2.07 -14.05 10.75
C GLU A 282 2.06 -14.26 9.22
N GLY A 283 0.99 -14.87 8.71
CA GLY A 283 0.87 -15.19 7.28
C GLY A 283 1.68 -16.40 6.81
N LEU A 284 2.28 -17.20 7.72
CA LEU A 284 2.87 -18.50 7.37
C LEU A 284 2.10 -19.65 8.04
N THR A 285 1.65 -20.60 7.23
CA THR A 285 1.09 -21.88 7.70
C THR A 285 1.84 -23.04 7.07
N VAL A 286 2.17 -24.08 7.86
CA VAL A 286 2.88 -25.26 7.38
C VAL A 286 2.05 -26.51 7.65
N ILE A 287 1.62 -27.17 6.56
CA ILE A 287 0.80 -28.38 6.58
C ILE A 287 1.51 -29.54 5.86
N PRO A 288 1.21 -30.80 6.19
CA PRO A 288 1.62 -31.94 5.36
C PRO A 288 1.05 -31.81 3.94
N SER A 289 1.85 -32.12 2.92
CA SER A 289 1.39 -32.11 1.52
C SER A 289 0.43 -33.27 1.26
N GLU A 290 -0.71 -32.99 0.64
CA GLU A 290 -1.69 -33.99 0.18
C GLU A 290 -1.33 -34.63 -1.17
N SER A 291 -0.20 -34.24 -1.77
CA SER A 291 0.25 -34.76 -3.05
C SER A 291 0.96 -36.11 -2.94
N ARG A 292 1.31 -36.70 -4.10
CA ARG A 292 2.14 -37.93 -4.15
C ARG A 292 3.54 -37.74 -3.55
N VAL A 293 4.01 -36.49 -3.41
CA VAL A 293 5.30 -36.17 -2.80
C VAL A 293 5.13 -36.12 -1.29
N ILE A 294 5.86 -36.99 -0.59
CA ILE A 294 5.96 -36.95 0.88
C ILE A 294 6.71 -35.68 1.27
N GLY A 295 6.02 -34.72 1.87
CA GLY A 295 6.57 -33.41 2.13
C GLY A 295 5.63 -32.48 2.88
N PHE A 296 6.00 -31.21 2.92
CA PHE A 296 5.27 -30.15 3.60
C PHE A 296 5.02 -28.98 2.67
N ASP A 297 3.82 -28.40 2.77
CA ASP A 297 3.39 -27.21 2.05
C ASP A 297 3.45 -26.00 3.00
N PHE A 298 4.21 -24.99 2.57
CA PHE A 298 4.36 -23.70 3.21
C PHE A 298 3.43 -22.71 2.51
N ILE A 299 2.33 -22.37 3.17
CA ILE A 299 1.33 -21.42 2.69
C ILE A 299 1.71 -20.04 3.23
N LEU A 300 2.09 -19.14 2.33
CA LEU A 300 2.64 -17.82 2.58
C LEU A 300 1.67 -16.75 2.07
N SER A 301 1.19 -15.89 2.96
CA SER A 301 0.40 -14.71 2.61
C SER A 301 1.32 -13.53 2.24
N GLY A 302 0.90 -12.68 1.30
CA GLY A 302 1.67 -11.48 0.95
C GLY A 302 2.83 -11.70 -0.02
N HIS A 303 2.99 -12.91 -0.56
CA HIS A 303 4.10 -13.28 -1.43
C HIS A 303 3.60 -13.81 -2.77
N ASP A 304 4.40 -13.60 -3.81
CA ASP A 304 4.06 -13.95 -5.18
C ASP A 304 5.14 -14.85 -5.81
N HIS A 305 5.08 -15.01 -7.14
CA HIS A 305 6.08 -15.73 -7.91
C HIS A 305 7.52 -15.24 -7.71
N THR A 306 7.74 -13.99 -7.29
CA THR A 306 9.08 -13.46 -6.99
C THR A 306 9.72 -14.23 -5.84
N PHE A 307 8.97 -14.39 -4.74
CA PHE A 307 9.42 -15.15 -3.58
C PHE A 307 9.53 -16.63 -3.94
N GLY A 308 8.48 -17.19 -4.57
CA GLY A 308 8.39 -18.61 -4.91
C GLY A 308 9.53 -19.08 -5.81
N ASN A 309 9.79 -18.38 -6.91
CA ASN A 309 10.84 -18.77 -7.85
C ASN A 309 12.23 -18.66 -7.22
N MET A 310 12.44 -17.63 -6.42
CA MET A 310 13.72 -17.42 -5.73
C MET A 310 14.03 -18.53 -4.73
N ILE A 311 13.06 -18.90 -3.89
CA ILE A 311 13.26 -19.95 -2.88
C ILE A 311 13.35 -21.34 -3.52
N GLN A 312 12.53 -21.62 -4.54
CA GLN A 312 12.58 -22.88 -5.29
C GLN A 312 13.97 -23.04 -5.94
N THR A 313 14.44 -22.02 -6.68
CA THR A 313 15.77 -22.08 -7.32
C THR A 313 16.87 -22.35 -6.29
N PHE A 314 16.81 -21.69 -5.11
CA PHE A 314 17.83 -21.90 -4.09
C PHE A 314 17.81 -23.33 -3.54
N LEU A 315 16.62 -23.87 -3.26
CA LEU A 315 16.44 -25.25 -2.81
C LEU A 315 16.93 -26.25 -3.86
N GLU A 316 16.60 -26.06 -5.14
CA GLU A 316 17.06 -26.94 -6.21
C GLU A 316 18.59 -26.94 -6.35
N GLN A 317 19.21 -25.76 -6.33
CA GLN A 317 20.66 -25.63 -6.51
C GLN A 317 21.48 -26.14 -5.32
N ASN A 318 20.93 -26.08 -4.10
CA ASN A 318 21.73 -26.26 -2.88
C ASN A 318 21.23 -27.39 -1.97
N HIS A 319 20.00 -27.91 -2.15
CA HIS A 319 19.39 -28.88 -1.24
C HIS A 319 19.00 -30.22 -1.89
N ILE A 320 19.00 -30.38 -3.23
CA ILE A 320 18.64 -31.67 -3.86
C ILE A 320 19.82 -32.65 -3.89
N ASP A 321 20.94 -32.24 -4.49
CA ASP A 321 22.13 -33.11 -4.65
C ASP A 321 23.21 -32.77 -3.61
N VAL A 322 22.85 -32.82 -2.34
CA VAL A 322 23.75 -32.45 -1.24
C VAL A 322 24.80 -33.55 -0.99
N ALA A 323 26.07 -33.16 -0.92
CA ALA A 323 27.15 -34.06 -0.55
C ALA A 323 26.98 -34.63 0.87
N GLU A 324 27.34 -35.89 1.05
CA GLU A 324 27.27 -36.59 2.33
C GLU A 324 28.14 -35.89 3.38
N GLY A 325 27.59 -35.63 4.58
CA GLY A 325 28.27 -34.92 5.67
C GLY A 325 28.15 -33.38 5.64
N SER A 326 27.38 -32.80 4.70
CA SER A 326 27.07 -31.37 4.70
C SER A 326 26.09 -30.97 5.81
N ASP A 327 26.22 -29.75 6.33
CA ASP A 327 25.25 -29.14 7.27
C ASP A 327 23.91 -28.77 6.61
N THR A 328 23.85 -28.79 5.28
CA THR A 328 22.65 -28.49 4.50
C THR A 328 21.66 -29.65 4.57
N VAL A 329 20.40 -29.34 4.85
CA VAL A 329 19.34 -30.36 4.90
C VAL A 329 18.99 -30.81 3.48
N PRO A 330 19.16 -32.09 3.11
CA PRO A 330 18.78 -32.59 1.80
C PRO A 330 17.26 -32.66 1.65
N VAL A 331 16.76 -32.32 0.47
CA VAL A 331 15.35 -32.38 0.08
C VAL A 331 15.21 -33.19 -1.20
N THR A 332 14.09 -33.91 -1.36
CA THR A 332 13.85 -34.73 -2.57
C THR A 332 13.11 -33.96 -3.67
N TYR A 333 12.48 -32.85 -3.31
CA TYR A 333 11.67 -32.04 -4.20
C TYR A 333 11.55 -30.61 -3.66
N ALA A 334 11.55 -29.63 -4.57
CA ALA A 334 11.18 -28.27 -4.28
C ALA A 334 10.32 -27.72 -5.42
N GLY A 335 9.24 -27.02 -5.10
CA GLY A 335 8.40 -26.37 -6.10
C GLY A 335 7.49 -25.35 -5.48
N TYR A 336 7.01 -24.37 -6.25
CA TYR A 336 5.99 -23.44 -5.79
C TYR A 336 4.77 -23.40 -6.72
N ALA A 337 3.64 -22.96 -6.18
CA ALA A 337 2.43 -22.68 -6.92
C ALA A 337 1.70 -21.47 -6.30
N VAL A 338 1.04 -20.68 -7.14
CA VAL A 338 0.03 -19.70 -6.69
C VAL A 338 -1.33 -20.34 -7.00
N PRO A 339 -2.04 -20.90 -6.01
CA PRO A 339 -3.22 -21.71 -6.26
C PRO A 339 -4.37 -20.95 -6.91
N HIS A 340 -4.48 -19.65 -6.62
CA HIS A 340 -5.56 -18.81 -7.11
C HIS A 340 -5.06 -17.38 -7.37
N PRO A 341 -5.34 -16.78 -8.56
CA PRO A 341 -4.81 -15.47 -8.92
C PRO A 341 -5.35 -14.30 -8.08
N LEU A 342 -6.54 -14.45 -7.50
CA LEU A 342 -7.19 -13.42 -6.66
C LEU A 342 -6.91 -13.58 -5.15
N ARG A 343 -6.23 -14.64 -4.73
CA ARG A 343 -5.84 -14.83 -3.32
C ARG A 343 -4.37 -14.51 -3.21
N ASP A 344 -4.00 -13.68 -2.23
CA ASP A 344 -2.61 -13.33 -1.96
C ASP A 344 -1.92 -14.46 -1.17
N GLU A 345 -1.87 -15.65 -1.77
CA GLU A 345 -1.38 -16.89 -1.18
C GLU A 345 -0.41 -17.59 -2.15
N LEU A 346 0.80 -17.85 -1.66
CA LEU A 346 1.82 -18.64 -2.33
C LEU A 346 2.01 -19.96 -1.56
N VAL A 347 2.07 -21.08 -2.27
CA VAL A 347 2.39 -22.38 -1.69
C VAL A 347 3.77 -22.82 -2.15
N VAL A 348 4.69 -23.03 -1.21
CA VAL A 348 6.00 -23.65 -1.47
C VAL A 348 5.99 -25.06 -0.91
N ARG A 349 6.23 -26.05 -1.77
CA ARG A 349 6.27 -27.46 -1.41
C ARG A 349 7.70 -27.95 -1.30
N ILE A 350 8.01 -28.59 -0.17
CA ILE A 350 9.32 -29.22 0.07
C ILE A 350 9.11 -30.71 0.35
N GLY A 351 9.72 -31.55 -0.48
CA GLY A 351 9.74 -33.01 -0.29
C GLY A 351 10.75 -33.41 0.77
N ILE A 352 10.27 -33.79 1.95
CA ILE A 352 11.09 -34.22 3.09
C ILE A 352 10.25 -34.95 4.14
N GLY A 353 10.84 -35.91 4.85
CA GLY A 353 10.11 -36.80 5.75
C GLY A 353 9.70 -36.21 7.12
N SER A 354 10.26 -35.06 7.53
CA SER A 354 10.01 -34.49 8.86
C SER A 354 9.73 -32.99 8.80
N LYS A 355 8.74 -32.53 9.57
CA LYS A 355 8.36 -31.11 9.66
C LYS A 355 9.52 -30.25 10.17
N ALA A 356 10.26 -30.75 11.16
CA ALA A 356 11.41 -30.04 11.72
C ALA A 356 12.52 -29.84 10.68
N LEU A 357 12.77 -30.87 9.85
CA LEU A 357 13.73 -30.77 8.75
C LEU A 357 13.23 -29.85 7.63
N ALA A 358 11.92 -29.85 7.35
CA ALA A 358 11.31 -28.94 6.38
C ALA A 358 11.52 -27.47 6.79
N LEU A 359 11.24 -27.14 8.06
CA LEU A 359 11.46 -25.80 8.60
C LEU A 359 12.93 -25.39 8.52
N LYS A 360 13.84 -26.32 8.86
CA LYS A 360 15.29 -26.09 8.75
C LYS A 360 15.74 -25.88 7.31
N ALA A 361 15.28 -26.69 6.36
CA ALA A 361 15.61 -26.52 4.94
C ALA A 361 15.10 -25.18 4.39
N PHE A 362 13.85 -24.81 4.71
CA PHE A 362 13.26 -23.53 4.32
C PHE A 362 14.05 -22.35 4.92
N ALA A 363 14.37 -22.40 6.22
CA ALA A 363 15.15 -21.38 6.90
C ALA A 363 16.57 -21.22 6.31
N GLN A 364 17.25 -22.34 6.03
CA GLN A 364 18.55 -22.35 5.36
C GLN A 364 18.49 -21.72 3.96
N ALA A 365 17.45 -22.06 3.18
CA ALA A 365 17.25 -21.47 1.87
C ALA A 365 16.97 -19.96 1.94
N CYS A 366 16.16 -19.50 2.89
CA CYS A 366 15.96 -18.07 3.15
C CYS A 366 17.27 -17.37 3.55
N LYS A 367 18.09 -17.97 4.43
CA LYS A 367 19.43 -17.44 4.80
C LYS A 367 20.32 -17.31 3.57
N GLY A 368 20.29 -18.30 2.69
CA GLY A 368 21.01 -18.30 1.41
C GLY A 368 20.59 -17.17 0.48
N CYS A 369 19.28 -17.00 0.27
CA CYS A 369 18.73 -15.89 -0.51
C CYS A 369 19.10 -14.52 0.09
N VAL A 370 18.99 -14.35 1.42
CA VAL A 370 19.43 -13.12 2.11
C VAL A 370 20.92 -12.84 1.83
N LYS A 371 21.77 -13.87 1.87
CA LYS A 371 23.21 -13.72 1.57
C LYS A 371 23.44 -13.23 0.14
N ILE A 372 22.67 -13.70 -0.83
CA ILE A 372 22.74 -13.26 -2.23
C ILE A 372 22.49 -11.75 -2.33
N PHE A 373 21.36 -11.26 -1.83
CA PHE A 373 21.03 -9.82 -1.91
C PHE A 373 21.96 -8.95 -1.06
N ARG A 374 22.46 -9.48 0.06
CA ARG A 374 23.49 -8.81 0.85
C ARG A 374 24.78 -8.62 0.10
N GLN A 375 25.23 -9.64 -0.63
CA GLN A 375 26.41 -9.54 -1.48
C GLN A 375 26.19 -8.55 -2.63
N LEU A 376 25.03 -8.59 -3.29
CA LEU A 376 24.68 -7.61 -4.33
C LEU A 376 24.72 -6.19 -3.78
N ARG A 377 24.06 -5.93 -2.65
CA ARG A 377 24.06 -4.63 -1.99
C ARG A 377 25.48 -4.16 -1.65
N GLN A 378 26.31 -5.03 -1.08
CA GLN A 378 27.69 -4.70 -0.74
C GLN A 378 28.54 -4.36 -1.96
N GLN A 379 28.37 -5.09 -3.07
CA GLN A 379 29.09 -4.77 -4.32
C GLN A 379 28.60 -3.47 -4.93
N TRP A 380 27.30 -3.19 -4.88
CA TRP A 380 26.74 -1.93 -5.35
C TRP A 380 27.24 -0.73 -4.54
N ILE A 381 27.24 -0.85 -3.20
CA ILE A 381 27.74 0.20 -2.30
C ILE A 381 29.22 0.50 -2.54
N LYS A 382 30.04 -0.50 -2.89
CA LYS A 382 31.46 -0.26 -3.22
C LYS A 382 31.63 0.65 -4.44
N GLN A 383 30.68 0.63 -5.38
CA GLN A 383 30.70 1.48 -6.57
C GLN A 383 30.08 2.85 -6.33
N PHE A 384 29.11 2.92 -5.40
CA PHE A 384 28.39 4.15 -5.03
C PHE A 384 28.37 4.34 -3.51
N PRO A 385 29.50 4.72 -2.88
CA PRO A 385 29.59 4.88 -1.42
C PRO A 385 28.64 5.94 -0.87
N GLU A 386 28.33 6.98 -1.63
CA GLU A 386 27.41 8.06 -1.27
C GLU A 386 25.98 7.56 -0.97
N VAL A 387 25.59 6.45 -1.62
CA VAL A 387 24.30 5.82 -1.36
C VAL A 387 24.29 5.14 0.01
N ALA A 388 25.44 4.72 0.54
CA ALA A 388 25.57 4.15 1.89
C ALA A 388 25.28 5.19 2.97
N GLU A 389 25.86 6.39 2.84
CA GLU A 389 25.72 7.49 3.79
C GLU A 389 24.28 7.98 3.90
N ALA A 390 23.58 8.16 2.77
CA ALA A 390 22.19 8.58 2.74
C ALA A 390 21.26 7.65 3.56
N ALA A 391 21.53 6.33 3.54
CA ALA A 391 20.75 5.39 4.31
C ALA A 391 21.15 5.29 5.79
N ILE A 392 22.41 5.55 6.14
CA ILE A 392 22.81 5.66 7.55
C ILE A 392 22.08 6.83 8.19
N VAL A 393 22.03 7.97 7.50
CA VAL A 393 21.30 9.16 7.92
C VAL A 393 19.79 8.87 7.99
N ALA A 394 19.21 8.26 6.96
CA ALA A 394 17.79 7.88 6.97
C ALA A 394 17.43 6.90 8.09
N ASN A 395 18.29 5.93 8.39
CA ASN A 395 18.06 4.95 9.45
C ASN A 395 18.19 5.58 10.85
N GLN A 396 19.15 6.49 11.04
CA GLN A 396 19.26 7.27 12.28
C GLN A 396 18.04 8.19 12.50
N LEU A 397 17.53 8.81 11.43
CA LEU A 397 16.31 9.63 11.47
C LEU A 397 15.06 8.78 11.71
N GLY A 398 14.95 7.60 11.08
CA GLY A 398 13.84 6.66 11.27
C GLY A 398 13.78 6.06 12.67
N VAL A 399 14.93 5.72 13.26
CA VAL A 399 15.01 5.29 14.67
C VAL A 399 14.55 6.41 15.60
N ARG A 400 14.94 7.66 15.33
CA ARG A 400 14.47 8.83 16.10
C ARG A 400 12.96 9.05 15.92
N ALA A 401 12.43 8.95 14.71
CA ALA A 401 11.00 9.11 14.43
C ALA A 401 10.16 8.02 15.11
N ASN A 402 10.60 6.76 15.08
CA ASN A 402 9.93 5.65 15.77
C ASN A 402 9.99 5.81 17.29
N ALA A 403 11.11 6.30 17.84
CA ALA A 403 11.21 6.63 19.26
C ALA A 403 10.25 7.77 19.64
N ILE A 404 10.14 8.82 18.83
CA ILE A 404 9.20 9.93 19.04
C ILE A 404 7.75 9.45 18.96
N ALA A 405 7.40 8.61 17.98
CA ALA A 405 6.06 8.03 17.86
C ALA A 405 5.70 7.12 19.04
N ALA A 406 6.67 6.34 19.54
CA ALA A 406 6.49 5.52 20.74
C ALA A 406 6.26 6.38 21.99
N ILE A 407 7.01 7.49 22.13
CA ILE A 407 6.84 8.47 23.21
C ILE A 407 5.45 9.13 23.11
N ALA A 408 5.05 9.61 21.94
CA ALA A 408 3.74 10.23 21.73
C ALA A 408 2.58 9.27 22.04
N LYS A 409 2.72 7.98 21.68
CA LYS A 409 1.75 6.94 22.02
C LYS A 409 1.70 6.66 23.53
N ALA A 410 2.86 6.67 24.20
CA ALA A 410 2.92 6.53 25.65
C ALA A 410 2.28 7.73 26.37
N GLU A 411 2.55 8.96 25.90
CA GLU A 411 1.95 10.19 26.43
C GLU A 411 0.44 10.20 26.25
N SER A 412 -0.07 9.83 25.07
CA SER A 412 -1.51 9.70 24.80
C SER A 412 -2.18 8.69 25.74
N ASN A 413 -1.55 7.53 25.99
CA ASN A 413 -2.06 6.54 26.93
C ASN A 413 -2.09 7.08 28.38
N ILE A 414 -1.05 7.79 28.82
CA ILE A 414 -0.99 8.40 30.16
C ILE A 414 -2.10 9.46 30.30
N LEU A 415 -2.32 10.27 29.26
CA LEU A 415 -3.36 11.30 29.25
C LEU A 415 -4.76 10.68 29.32
N GLY A 416 -5.00 9.60 28.57
CA GLY A 416 -6.25 8.83 28.63
C GLY A 416 -6.51 8.20 30.00
N ILE A 417 -5.49 7.62 30.64
CA ILE A 417 -5.60 7.09 32.02
C ILE A 417 -5.93 8.22 33.01
N THR A 418 -5.31 9.39 32.85
CA THR A 418 -5.51 10.55 33.73
C THR A 418 -6.92 11.15 33.58
N LEU A 419 -7.42 11.26 32.34
CA LEU A 419 -8.79 11.70 32.06
C LEU A 419 -9.82 10.71 32.62
N ASN A 420 -9.62 9.40 32.44
CA ASN A 420 -10.51 8.38 33.02
C ASN A 420 -10.54 8.43 34.56
N ARG A 421 -9.39 8.67 35.22
CA ARG A 421 -9.34 8.85 36.67
C ARG A 421 -10.09 10.11 37.13
N ARG A 422 -9.96 11.22 36.38
CA ARG A 422 -10.71 12.46 36.66
C ARG A 422 -12.21 12.26 36.48
N ALA A 423 -12.64 11.61 35.40
CA ALA A 423 -14.05 11.30 35.15
C ALA A 423 -14.64 10.40 36.26
N ALA A 424 -13.89 9.38 36.71
CA ALA A 424 -14.31 8.54 37.83
C ALA A 424 -14.42 9.32 39.15
N GLY A 425 -13.50 10.25 39.42
CA GLY A 425 -13.55 11.13 40.59
C GLY A 425 -14.78 12.07 40.58
N ILE A 426 -15.07 12.70 39.43
CA ILE A 426 -16.24 13.57 39.26
C ILE A 426 -17.54 12.76 39.43
N ALA A 427 -17.62 11.56 38.86
CA ALA A 427 -18.79 10.68 39.00
C ALA A 427 -19.00 10.22 40.46
N ALA A 428 -17.92 9.96 41.20
CA ALA A 428 -18.01 9.61 42.61
C ALA A 428 -18.50 10.78 43.48
N GLN A 429 -18.03 12.00 43.19
CA GLN A 429 -18.47 13.22 43.88
C GLN A 429 -19.95 13.54 43.60
N ALA A 430 -20.37 13.46 42.34
CA ALA A 430 -21.78 13.66 41.96
C ALA A 430 -22.71 12.63 42.62
N LYS A 431 -22.27 11.38 42.78
CA LYS A 431 -23.04 10.34 43.47
C LYS A 431 -23.13 10.60 44.99
N ALA A 432 -22.06 11.09 45.61
CA ALA A 432 -22.06 11.46 47.03
C ALA A 432 -22.99 12.65 47.30
N GLU A 433 -22.96 13.68 46.45
CA GLU A 433 -23.84 14.85 46.53
C GLU A 433 -25.32 14.47 46.35
N SER A 434 -25.63 13.61 45.36
CA SER A 434 -26.99 13.11 45.13
C SER A 434 -27.54 12.31 46.33
N ASN A 435 -26.72 11.43 46.92
CA ASN A 435 -27.11 10.67 48.10
C ASN A 435 -27.37 11.59 49.32
N ALA A 436 -26.52 12.60 49.53
CA ALA A 436 -26.69 13.57 50.61
C ALA A 436 -27.99 14.38 50.46
N LEU A 437 -28.31 14.78 49.22
CA LEU A 437 -29.56 15.48 48.89
C LEU A 437 -30.79 14.58 49.09
N GLY A 438 -30.68 13.29 48.73
CA GLY A 438 -31.70 12.28 48.99
C GLY A 438 -32.00 12.09 50.48
N THR A 439 -30.97 12.01 51.32
CA THR A 439 -31.14 11.93 52.79
C THR A 439 -31.80 13.18 53.37
N LEU A 440 -31.40 14.37 52.93
CA LEU A 440 -32.01 15.63 53.36
C LEU A 440 -33.49 15.73 52.97
N LEU A 441 -33.85 15.29 51.76
CA LEU A 441 -35.24 15.25 51.30
C LEU A 441 -36.07 14.25 52.09
N ALA A 442 -35.50 13.08 52.44
CA ALA A 442 -36.17 12.07 53.24
C ALA A 442 -36.43 12.57 54.68
N GLU A 443 -35.46 13.22 55.32
CA GLU A 443 -35.64 13.83 56.64
C GLU A 443 -36.72 14.93 56.62
N LYS A 444 -36.71 15.78 55.59
CA LYS A 444 -37.70 16.85 55.44
C LYS A 444 -39.09 16.31 55.18
N ALA A 445 -39.22 15.25 54.38
CA ALA A 445 -40.49 14.55 54.15
C ALA A 445 -41.03 13.89 55.43
N ALA A 446 -40.15 13.28 56.24
CA ALA A 446 -40.52 12.72 57.54
C ALA A 446 -41.02 13.81 58.51
N GLY A 447 -40.37 14.98 58.52
CA GLY A 447 -40.81 16.15 59.29
C GLY A 447 -42.19 16.67 58.87
N ILE A 448 -42.45 16.76 57.56
CA ILE A 448 -43.76 17.19 57.03
C ILE A 448 -44.85 16.16 57.37
N ALA A 449 -44.55 14.86 57.27
CA ALA A 449 -45.49 13.80 57.65
C ALA A 449 -45.85 13.84 59.14
N ALA A 450 -44.87 14.12 60.01
CA ALA A 450 -45.10 14.28 61.45
C ALA A 450 -45.99 15.51 61.76
N GLN A 451 -45.77 16.64 61.06
CA GLN A 451 -46.62 17.82 61.19
C GLN A 451 -48.06 17.57 60.69
N GLY A 452 -48.22 16.83 59.59
CA GLY A 452 -49.52 16.42 59.08
C GLY A 452 -50.28 15.50 60.04
N ALA A 453 -49.59 14.57 60.70
CA ALA A 453 -50.18 13.71 61.73
C ALA A 453 -50.63 14.51 62.97
N GLN A 454 -49.83 15.47 63.43
CA GLN A 454 -50.17 16.37 64.53
C GLN A 454 -51.41 17.24 64.20
N ALA A 455 -51.48 17.78 62.97
CA ALA A 455 -52.60 18.59 62.53
C ALA A 455 -53.92 17.78 62.48
N LYS A 456 -53.86 16.51 62.04
CA LYS A 456 -55.00 15.59 62.01
C LYS A 456 -55.44 15.16 63.42
N ALA A 457 -54.50 14.97 64.34
CA ALA A 457 -54.81 14.71 65.75
C ALA A 457 -55.53 15.92 66.39
N ASN A 458 -55.04 17.13 66.13
CA ASN A 458 -55.66 18.37 66.61
C ASN A 458 -57.06 18.59 66.01
N SER A 459 -57.27 18.33 64.72
CA SER A 459 -58.59 18.46 64.10
C SER A 459 -59.61 17.48 64.70
N ASN A 460 -59.19 16.24 64.98
CA ASN A 460 -60.06 15.23 65.58
C ASN A 460 -60.41 15.58 67.04
N ALA A 461 -59.46 16.13 67.81
CA ALA A 461 -59.71 16.60 69.16
C ALA A 461 -60.70 17.78 69.20
N VAL A 462 -60.57 18.73 68.26
CA VAL A 462 -61.51 19.85 68.11
C VAL A 462 -62.90 19.37 67.69
N GLY A 463 -62.97 18.40 66.76
CA GLY A 463 -64.24 17.78 66.35
C GLY A 463 -64.95 17.06 67.50
N ALA A 464 -64.21 16.34 68.34
CA ALA A 464 -64.77 15.67 69.52
C ALA A 464 -65.31 16.67 70.55
N LEU A 465 -64.56 17.75 70.85
CA LEU A 465 -64.99 18.79 71.79
C LEU A 465 -66.22 19.59 71.28
N LEU A 466 -66.32 19.82 69.97
CA LEU A 466 -67.49 20.47 69.37
C LEU A 466 -68.72 19.54 69.38
N SER A 467 -68.53 18.24 69.18
CA SER A 467 -69.61 17.24 69.29
C SER A 467 -70.15 17.14 70.72
N GLU A 468 -69.27 17.15 71.73
CA GLU A 468 -69.65 17.07 73.14
C GLU A 468 -70.37 18.34 73.61
N ARG A 469 -69.97 19.51 73.10
CA ARG A 469 -70.62 20.81 73.39
C ARG A 469 -71.94 21.00 72.63
N ALA A 470 -72.09 20.42 71.44
CA ALA A 470 -73.35 20.43 70.68
C ALA A 470 -74.43 19.54 71.32
N ALA A 471 -74.04 18.42 71.93
CA ALA A 471 -74.96 17.54 72.66
C ALA A 471 -75.52 18.19 73.96
N ALA A 472 -74.77 19.12 74.58
CA ALA A 472 -75.20 19.81 75.79
C ALA A 472 -76.11 21.04 75.55
N LEU A 473 -76.19 21.55 74.31
CA LEU A 473 -76.81 22.87 74.02
C LEU A 473 -78.02 22.84 73.07
N GLY A 474 -78.62 21.68 72.82
CA GLY A 474 -80.00 21.60 72.28
C GLY A 474 -80.23 22.35 70.96
N ALA A 475 -79.23 22.42 70.07
CA ALA A 475 -79.33 23.09 68.78
C ALA A 475 -79.28 22.10 67.62
N LYS A 476 -80.25 22.18 66.70
CA LYS A 476 -80.20 21.53 65.38
C LYS A 476 -78.95 22.03 64.62
N PRO A 477 -78.15 21.16 63.98
CA PRO A 477 -77.01 21.62 63.19
C PRO A 477 -77.46 22.28 61.88
N ILE A 478 -76.93 23.48 61.66
CA ILE A 478 -77.00 24.28 60.43
C ILE A 478 -76.15 23.57 59.37
N LEU A 479 -76.76 23.20 58.24
CA LEU A 479 -76.06 22.74 57.03
C LEU A 479 -75.33 23.94 56.40
N LEU A 480 -74.02 24.04 56.62
CA LEU A 480 -73.14 24.89 55.81
C LEU A 480 -72.54 24.03 54.70
N ALA A 481 -72.99 24.34 53.49
CA ALA A 481 -72.66 23.67 52.25
C ALA A 481 -71.19 23.85 51.84
N GLU A 482 -70.76 22.82 51.11
CA GLU A 482 -69.53 22.60 50.36
C GLU A 482 -68.78 23.85 49.85
N SER A 483 -67.46 23.83 49.99
CA SER A 483 -66.54 24.61 49.16
C SER A 483 -65.46 23.67 48.61
N LYS A 484 -65.57 23.30 47.33
CA LYS A 484 -64.47 22.71 46.54
C LYS A 484 -63.33 23.73 46.42
N PRO A 485 -62.06 23.35 46.62
CA PRO A 485 -60.94 24.24 46.28
C PRO A 485 -60.65 24.24 44.77
N ILE A 486 -60.41 25.45 44.28
CA ILE A 486 -60.09 25.85 42.91
C ILE A 486 -58.60 25.59 42.61
N LEU A 487 -58.33 25.13 41.39
CA LEU A 487 -57.01 24.98 40.78
C LEU A 487 -56.30 26.34 40.59
N LEU A 488 -55.01 26.41 40.91
CA LEU A 488 -54.08 27.41 40.37
C LEU A 488 -52.78 26.71 39.97
N ALA A 489 -52.38 26.97 38.73
CA ALA A 489 -51.32 26.33 37.98
C ALA A 489 -49.95 26.96 38.27
N GLU A 490 -48.88 26.15 38.29
CA GLU A 490 -47.50 26.59 37.99
C GLU A 490 -46.69 25.50 37.26
N SER A 491 -46.30 25.84 36.02
CA SER A 491 -44.95 25.83 35.44
C SER A 491 -44.08 24.56 35.43
N LYS A 492 -43.86 24.01 34.22
CA LYS A 492 -42.82 23.03 33.84
C LYS A 492 -41.39 23.52 34.14
N PRO A 493 -40.42 22.58 34.16
CA PRO A 493 -39.22 22.78 33.35
C PRO A 493 -38.84 21.58 32.45
N ILE A 494 -38.05 21.94 31.45
CA ILE A 494 -37.49 21.21 30.30
C ILE A 494 -36.19 20.49 30.70
N LEU A 495 -35.96 19.25 30.23
CA LEU A 495 -34.64 18.68 29.88
C LEU A 495 -34.89 17.53 28.88
N LEU A 496 -34.58 17.63 27.60
CA LEU A 496 -33.27 17.54 26.92
C LEU A 496 -32.43 16.31 27.29
N ALA A 497 -32.15 15.54 26.24
CA ALA A 497 -31.52 14.24 26.19
C ALA A 497 -30.00 14.34 26.18
N GLU A 498 -29.33 13.39 26.84
CA GLU A 498 -28.01 12.90 26.43
C GLU A 498 -27.95 11.38 26.59
N SER A 499 -27.19 10.78 25.69
CA SER A 499 -27.05 9.36 25.46
C SER A 499 -25.64 8.92 25.86
N SER A 500 -25.50 7.76 26.52
CA SER A 500 -24.42 6.80 26.26
C SER A 500 -24.57 5.50 27.08
N ALA A 501 -24.23 4.41 26.38
CA ALA A 501 -24.16 2.98 26.71
C ALA A 501 -23.46 2.61 28.04
N LYS A 502 -23.57 1.41 28.68
CA LYS A 502 -23.62 -0.04 28.30
C LYS A 502 -23.73 -0.84 29.67
N PRO A 503 -23.60 -2.18 29.82
CA PRO A 503 -23.91 -3.40 29.01
C PRO A 503 -24.73 -4.49 29.78
N SER A 504 -25.38 -5.44 29.09
CA SER A 504 -25.67 -6.83 29.55
C SER A 504 -26.33 -7.59 28.40
N ALA A 505 -25.73 -8.62 27.80
CA ALA A 505 -25.75 -10.04 28.19
C ALA A 505 -27.10 -10.74 27.92
N GLU A 506 -27.01 -11.98 27.41
CA GLU A 506 -28.07 -12.94 27.01
C GLU A 506 -28.74 -12.68 25.65
N SER A 507 -29.29 -13.65 24.91
CA SER A 507 -29.16 -15.11 24.76
C SER A 507 -30.02 -15.47 23.52
N SER A 508 -29.77 -16.64 22.92
CA SER A 508 -30.70 -17.45 22.10
C SER A 508 -31.66 -16.77 21.08
N ALA A 509 -31.51 -17.11 19.79
CA ALA A 509 -32.44 -18.00 19.05
C ALA A 509 -32.52 -17.67 17.55
N LYS A 510 -32.38 -18.73 16.75
CA LYS A 510 -32.74 -18.87 15.33
C LYS A 510 -34.25 -18.62 15.13
N PRO A 511 -34.72 -18.27 13.92
CA PRO A 511 -35.13 -19.35 13.03
C PRO A 511 -34.84 -19.13 11.53
N SER A 512 -34.76 -20.28 10.87
CA SER A 512 -34.86 -20.53 9.44
C SER A 512 -36.30 -20.41 8.93
N ALA A 513 -36.49 -19.91 7.70
CA ALA A 513 -37.36 -20.56 6.71
C ALA A 513 -37.22 -19.90 5.31
N GLU A 514 -37.14 -20.79 4.34
CA GLU A 514 -37.12 -20.70 2.88
C GLU A 514 -38.12 -19.72 2.23
N SER A 515 -37.74 -19.16 1.08
CA SER A 515 -38.57 -19.35 -0.12
C SER A 515 -37.74 -19.29 -1.41
N SER A 516 -38.02 -20.28 -2.23
CA SER A 516 -37.49 -20.58 -3.55
C SER A 516 -38.19 -19.78 -4.64
N ALA A 517 -37.45 -19.25 -5.63
CA ALA A 517 -37.94 -19.10 -6.99
C ALA A 517 -36.77 -19.01 -8.00
N LYS A 518 -36.74 -19.99 -8.90
CA LYS A 518 -35.98 -20.04 -10.16
C LYS A 518 -36.65 -19.08 -11.17
N PRO A 519 -35.96 -18.63 -12.23
CA PRO A 519 -36.11 -19.38 -13.48
C PRO A 519 -34.80 -19.61 -14.24
N SER A 520 -34.85 -20.64 -15.07
CA SER A 520 -33.83 -21.16 -15.96
C SER A 520 -33.97 -20.63 -17.39
N ALA A 521 -32.81 -20.48 -18.03
CA ALA A 521 -32.47 -20.66 -19.45
C ALA A 521 -33.16 -19.77 -20.52
N GLU A 522 -32.36 -19.04 -21.31
CA GLU A 522 -31.84 -19.55 -22.59
C GLU A 522 -30.86 -18.59 -23.32
N SER A 523 -29.85 -19.21 -23.93
CA SER A 523 -29.13 -18.88 -25.18
C SER A 523 -28.43 -17.52 -25.42
N SER A 524 -27.11 -17.59 -25.66
CA SER A 524 -26.39 -16.87 -26.74
C SER A 524 -24.91 -17.30 -26.70
N ALA A 525 -24.50 -18.23 -27.56
CA ALA A 525 -23.89 -17.95 -28.86
C ALA A 525 -22.52 -17.22 -28.78
N LYS A 526 -21.45 -17.99 -28.97
CA LYS A 526 -20.13 -17.54 -29.46
C LYS A 526 -20.30 -16.68 -30.73
N PRO A 527 -19.45 -15.66 -30.91
CA PRO A 527 -18.94 -15.36 -32.24
C PRO A 527 -17.43 -15.58 -32.27
N SER A 528 -17.03 -16.58 -33.05
CA SER A 528 -15.77 -16.59 -33.77
C SER A 528 -15.84 -15.53 -34.86
N ALA A 529 -14.92 -14.57 -34.85
CA ALA A 529 -14.67 -13.69 -35.99
C ALA A 529 -13.15 -13.56 -36.17
N GLU A 530 -12.60 -14.42 -37.02
CA GLU A 530 -11.45 -14.06 -37.83
C GLU A 530 -11.88 -12.95 -38.79
N SER A 531 -11.13 -11.85 -38.84
CA SER A 531 -11.05 -11.04 -40.04
C SER A 531 -9.61 -10.61 -40.25
N SER A 532 -9.02 -11.22 -41.27
CA SER A 532 -7.78 -10.86 -41.89
C SER A 532 -8.01 -9.64 -42.79
N ALA A 533 -7.35 -8.53 -42.49
CA ALA A 533 -7.25 -7.40 -43.41
C ALA A 533 -5.80 -6.90 -43.44
N LYS A 534 -5.08 -7.37 -44.47
CA LYS A 534 -3.84 -6.77 -45.00
C LYS A 534 -4.16 -5.36 -45.53
N PRO A 535 -3.26 -4.38 -45.34
CA PRO A 535 -3.05 -3.34 -46.32
C PRO A 535 -1.84 -3.73 -47.19
N SER A 536 -2.09 -3.83 -48.49
CA SER A 536 -1.09 -3.85 -49.55
C SER A 536 -0.35 -2.51 -49.58
N ALA A 537 0.95 -2.52 -49.30
CA ALA A 537 1.85 -1.41 -49.58
C ALA A 537 2.47 -1.63 -50.97
N GLU A 538 2.03 -0.82 -51.94
CA GLU A 538 2.72 -0.67 -53.22
C GLU A 538 3.98 0.18 -53.04
N SER A 539 5.03 -0.31 -53.69
CA SER A 539 6.35 0.27 -53.82
C SER A 539 6.38 1.41 -54.84
N SER A 540 7.05 2.52 -54.51
CA SER A 540 7.70 3.35 -55.53
C SER A 540 8.97 4.03 -54.98
N ALA A 541 10.09 3.50 -55.48
CA ALA A 541 11.41 4.04 -55.82
C ALA A 541 11.87 5.46 -55.36
N GLU A 542 13.13 5.49 -54.85
CA GLU A 542 14.31 6.31 -55.25
C GLU A 542 14.17 7.84 -55.48
N SER A 543 15.13 8.75 -55.24
CA SER A 543 16.48 8.76 -54.66
C SER A 543 17.00 10.22 -54.54
N LYS A 544 17.60 10.58 -53.38
CA LYS A 544 18.65 11.61 -53.07
C LYS A 544 18.63 13.03 -53.74
N PRO A 545 19.63 13.91 -53.51
CA PRO A 545 19.68 14.86 -52.39
C PRO A 545 19.82 16.34 -52.84
N ARG A 546 19.58 17.34 -51.95
CA ARG A 546 20.07 18.71 -52.20
C ARG A 546 20.76 19.36 -51.00
N ARG A 547 21.94 19.86 -51.32
CA ARG A 547 22.97 20.52 -50.52
C ARG A 547 22.61 22.00 -50.35
N SER A 548 22.94 22.54 -49.18
CA SER A 548 23.40 23.91 -48.86
C SER A 548 22.92 25.10 -49.71
N LEU A 549 22.41 26.15 -49.05
CA LEU A 549 22.89 27.52 -49.32
C LEU A 549 22.55 28.49 -48.17
N ILE A 550 23.62 29.04 -47.65
CA ILE A 550 23.74 30.27 -46.86
C ILE A 550 22.99 31.42 -47.54
N ARG A 551 22.31 32.27 -46.77
CA ARG A 551 22.15 33.68 -47.14
C ARG A 551 22.20 34.59 -45.90
N LYS A 552 23.25 35.42 -45.89
CA LYS A 552 23.30 36.71 -45.19
C LYS A 552 22.16 37.60 -45.70
N LYS A 553 21.36 38.16 -44.79
CA LYS A 553 21.29 39.60 -44.50
C LYS A 553 20.50 39.80 -43.23
#